data_AF-A0A6A3WFP8-F1
#
_entry.id   AF-A0A6A3WFP8-F1
#
_cell.length_a   1.000
_cell.length_b   1.000
_cell.length_c   1.000
_cell.angle_alpha   90.00
_cell.angle_beta   90.00
_cell.angle_gamma   90.00
#
_symmetry.space_group_name_H-M   'P 1'
#
loop_
_entity.id
_entity.type
_entity.pdbx_description
1 polymer ?
#
loop_
_entity_poly.entity_id
_entity_poly.type
_entity_poly.pdbx_seq_one_letter_code
_entity_poly.pdbx_strand_id
1 'polypeptide(L)'
;MIGLNSEYVGILKANSKRDLQMVVKDFNIPGVTDTSIVTYNNKATGIKGQMLFIDSVRGELRYNFNKVIKVSGDKGESDEE
;
A
#
# COMPACT_ATOMS: atom_id res chain seq x y z
N MET A 1 1.50 -19.90 -11.04
CA MET A 1 1.21 -18.85 -10.03
C MET A 1 2.08 -17.65 -10.40
N ILE A 2 1.48 -16.48 -10.60
CA ILE A 2 2.23 -15.26 -10.93
C ILE A 2 2.60 -14.58 -9.61
N GLY A 3 3.85 -14.17 -9.46
CA GLY A 3 4.32 -13.32 -8.36
C GLY A 3 4.65 -11.93 -8.88
N LEU A 4 4.41 -10.91 -8.07
CA LEU A 4 4.76 -9.53 -8.36
C LEU A 4 6.21 -9.27 -7.92
N ASN A 5 7.02 -8.67 -8.80
CA ASN A 5 8.43 -8.34 -8.54
C ASN A 5 8.82 -6.95 -9.07
N SER A 6 7.84 -6.06 -9.24
CA SER A 6 8.08 -4.69 -9.68
C SER A 6 8.55 -3.84 -8.50
N GLU A 7 9.52 -2.96 -8.71
CA GLU A 7 9.95 -2.00 -7.68
C GLU A 7 8.79 -1.12 -7.18
N TYR A 8 7.89 -0.78 -8.11
CA TYR A 8 6.73 0.06 -7.86
C TYR A 8 5.46 -0.55 -8.43
N VAL A 9 4.36 -0.45 -7.68
CA VAL A 9 3.02 -0.83 -8.14
C VAL A 9 2.03 0.29 -7.82
N GLY A 10 1.35 0.79 -8.85
CA GLY A 10 0.24 1.73 -8.71
C GLY A 10 -1.10 1.03 -8.90
N ILE A 11 -1.98 1.14 -7.90
CA ILE A 11 -3.33 0.58 -7.94
C ILE A 11 -4.33 1.72 -8.02
N LEU A 12 -4.89 1.94 -9.22
CA LEU A 12 -5.93 2.95 -9.45
C LEU A 12 -7.29 2.52 -8.89
N LYS A 13 -7.61 1.23 -8.99
CA LYS A 13 -8.78 0.60 -8.37
C LYS A 13 -8.62 -0.91 -8.35
N ALA A 14 -8.57 -1.51 -7.18
CA ALA A 14 -8.76 -2.95 -7.03
C ALA A 14 -10.23 -3.26 -6.78
N ASN A 15 -10.83 -4.11 -7.64
CA ASN A 15 -12.20 -4.60 -7.49
C ASN A 15 -12.26 -5.98 -6.83
N SER A 16 -11.11 -6.60 -6.58
CA SER A 16 -10.96 -7.93 -6.01
C SER A 16 -10.09 -7.86 -4.77
N LYS A 17 -10.60 -8.39 -3.65
CA LYS A 17 -9.80 -8.53 -2.42
C LYS A 17 -8.57 -9.40 -2.65
N ARG A 18 -8.69 -10.42 -3.51
CA ARG A 18 -7.61 -11.36 -3.83
C ARG A 18 -6.40 -10.65 -4.45
N ASP A 19 -6.63 -9.65 -5.29
CA ASP A 19 -5.57 -8.90 -5.95
C ASP A 19 -4.75 -8.13 -4.90
N LEU A 20 -5.43 -7.53 -3.93
CA LEU A 20 -4.78 -6.84 -2.81
C LEU A 20 -4.04 -7.82 -1.88
N GLN A 21 -4.58 -9.02 -1.67
CA GLN A 21 -3.87 -10.06 -0.89
C GLN A 21 -2.60 -10.53 -1.58
N MET A 22 -2.57 -10.59 -2.92
CA MET A 22 -1.35 -10.88 -3.67
C MET A 22 -0.30 -9.78 -3.45
N VAL A 23 -0.72 -8.51 -3.45
CA VAL A 23 0.18 -7.37 -3.17
C VAL A 23 0.77 -7.47 -1.75
N VAL A 24 -0.05 -7.75 -0.74
CA VAL A 24 0.43 -7.93 0.65
C VAL A 24 1.42 -9.08 0.74
N LYS A 25 1.09 -10.22 0.12
CA LYS A 25 1.93 -11.43 0.15
C LYS A 25 3.27 -11.22 -0.54
N ASP A 26 3.28 -10.63 -1.73
CA ASP A 26 4.47 -10.57 -2.58
C ASP A 26 5.42 -9.45 -2.16
N PHE A 27 4.89 -8.31 -1.67
CA PHE A 27 5.72 -7.16 -1.24
C PHE A 27 6.05 -7.14 0.25
N ASN A 28 5.28 -7.86 1.08
CA ASN A 28 5.54 -8.04 2.51
C ASN A 28 5.86 -6.73 3.27
N ILE A 29 5.06 -5.69 3.03
CA ILE A 29 5.24 -4.37 3.65
C ILE A 29 5.00 -4.46 5.16
N PRO A 30 5.94 -4.00 6.01
CA PRO A 30 5.80 -4.07 7.46
C PRO A 30 4.50 -3.42 7.98
N GLY A 31 3.80 -4.13 8.86
CA GLY A 31 2.54 -3.68 9.48
C GLY A 31 1.31 -3.71 8.57
N VAL A 32 1.46 -3.98 7.27
CA VAL A 32 0.33 -4.09 6.34
C VAL A 32 -0.27 -5.49 6.41
N THR A 33 -1.59 -5.54 6.55
CA THR A 33 -2.36 -6.79 6.60
C THR A 33 -3.37 -6.80 5.47
N ASP A 34 -3.91 -7.99 5.16
CA ASP A 34 -5.01 -8.17 4.21
C ASP A 34 -6.22 -7.26 4.49
N THR A 35 -6.43 -6.91 5.76
CA THR A 35 -7.53 -6.01 6.16
C THR A 35 -7.14 -4.55 5.98
N SER A 36 -5.93 -4.15 6.40
CA SER A 36 -5.51 -2.76 6.29
C SER A 36 -5.28 -2.31 4.85
N ILE A 37 -4.77 -3.18 3.97
CA ILE A 37 -4.58 -2.87 2.55
C ILE A 37 -5.90 -2.51 1.86
N VAL A 38 -7.01 -3.18 2.22
CA VAL A 38 -8.34 -2.88 1.68
C VAL A 38 -8.79 -1.49 2.10
N THR A 39 -8.60 -1.15 3.37
CA THR A 39 -8.91 0.18 3.91
C THR A 39 -8.09 1.28 3.20
N TYR A 40 -6.78 1.07 3.05
CA TYR A 40 -5.92 2.04 2.36
C TYR A 40 -6.24 2.16 0.88
N ASN A 41 -6.51 1.04 0.18
CA ASN A 41 -6.92 1.06 -1.22
C ASN A 41 -8.25 1.82 -1.39
N ASN A 42 -9.25 1.56 -0.56
CA ASN A 42 -10.54 2.26 -0.66
C ASN A 42 -10.41 3.75 -0.37
N LYS A 43 -9.56 4.14 0.59
CA LYS A 43 -9.28 5.54 0.89
C LYS A 43 -8.50 6.22 -0.24
N ALA A 44 -7.48 5.55 -0.78
CA ALA A 44 -6.64 6.08 -1.86
C ALA A 44 -7.43 6.25 -3.16
N THR A 45 -8.28 5.27 -3.49
CA THR A 45 -9.00 5.19 -4.78
C THR A 45 -10.43 5.73 -4.71
N GLY A 46 -10.81 6.36 -3.60
CA GLY A 46 -12.13 6.96 -3.42
C GLY A 46 -12.40 8.15 -4.35
N ILE A 47 -11.33 8.79 -4.85
CA ILE A 47 -11.39 9.87 -5.83
C ILE A 47 -10.74 9.39 -7.13
N LYS A 48 -11.38 9.65 -8.27
CA LYS A 48 -10.86 9.26 -9.59
C LYS A 48 -9.49 9.90 -9.85
N GLY A 49 -8.58 9.11 -10.40
CA GLY A 49 -7.22 9.55 -10.73
C GLY A 49 -6.24 9.51 -9.56
N GLN A 50 -6.68 9.06 -8.39
CA GLN A 50 -5.81 8.77 -7.25
C GLN A 50 -5.47 7.27 -7.21
N MET A 51 -4.30 6.92 -6.69
CA MET A 51 -3.85 5.53 -6.56
C MET A 51 -3.33 5.21 -5.17
N LEU A 52 -3.50 3.95 -4.77
CA LEU A 52 -2.64 3.36 -3.76
C LEU A 52 -1.33 2.98 -4.42
N PHE A 53 -0.23 3.49 -3.89
CA PHE A 53 1.10 3.26 -4.44
C PHE A 53 1.92 2.41 -3.48
N ILE A 54 2.56 1.38 -4.03
CA ILE A 54 3.43 0.46 -3.33
C ILE A 54 4.85 0.78 -3.75
N ASP A 55 5.66 1.18 -2.78
CA ASP A 55 7.10 1.38 -2.91
C ASP A 55 7.81 0.20 -2.26
N SER A 56 8.12 -0.82 -3.05
CA SER A 56 8.77 -2.04 -2.51
C SER A 56 10.24 -1.82 -2.16
N VAL A 57 10.88 -0.83 -2.79
CA VAL A 57 12.28 -0.46 -2.52
C VAL A 57 12.42 0.06 -1.09
N ARG A 58 11.44 0.84 -0.62
CA ARG A 58 11.42 1.38 0.75
C ARG A 58 10.53 0.58 1.72
N GLY A 59 9.75 -0.38 1.22
CA GLY A 59 8.80 -1.12 2.03
C GLY A 59 7.69 -0.21 2.57
N GLU A 60 7.11 0.64 1.72
CA GLU A 60 6.12 1.64 2.11
C GLU A 60 4.83 1.55 1.28
N LEU A 61 3.71 1.87 1.93
CA LEU A 61 2.49 2.26 1.23
C LEU A 61 2.38 3.77 1.15
N ARG A 62 1.88 4.27 0.02
CA ARG A 62 1.71 5.70 -0.23
C ARG A 62 0.37 6.02 -0.87
N TYR A 63 -0.14 7.22 -0.58
CA TYR A 63 -1.18 7.86 -1.38
C TYR A 63 -0.52 8.59 -2.54
N ASN A 64 -0.62 8.03 -3.75
CA ASN A 64 0.17 8.41 -4.92
C ASN A 64 1.68 8.45 -4.60
N PHE A 65 2.47 9.23 -5.35
CA PHE A 65 3.89 9.41 -5.07
C PHE A 65 4.18 10.31 -3.86
N ASN A 66 3.15 10.97 -3.32
CA ASN A 66 3.32 12.23 -2.60
C ASN A 66 3.36 12.02 -1.08
N LYS A 67 2.69 10.98 -0.55
CA LYS A 67 2.43 10.85 0.88
C LYS A 67 2.53 9.41 1.37
N VAL A 68 3.48 9.15 2.26
CA VAL A 68 3.62 7.87 2.97
C VAL A 68 2.46 7.65 3.94
N ILE A 69 1.98 6.41 4.01
CA ILE A 69 0.94 5.97 4.94
C ILE A 69 1.64 5.44 6.20
N LYS A 70 1.44 6.11 7.33
CA LYS A 70 1.90 5.61 8.63
C LYS A 70 1.06 4.39 9.01
N VAL A 71 1.65 3.20 8.98
CA VAL A 71 1.02 1.95 9.38
C VAL A 71 1.32 1.71 10.85
N SER A 72 0.32 1.33 11.64
CA SER A 72 0.38 1.27 13.11
C SER A 72 1.24 0.12 13.70
N GLY A 73 2.32 -0.24 13.02
CA GLY A 73 3.39 -1.12 13.49
C GLY A 73 4.75 -0.42 13.61
N ASP A 74 4.88 0.82 13.13
CA ASP A 74 6.11 1.61 13.29
C ASP A 74 6.25 2.09 14.75
N LYS A 75 7.07 1.39 15.52
CA LYS A 75 7.85 2.03 16.57
C LYS A 75 9.02 2.73 15.89
N GLY A 76 8.78 3.93 15.37
CA GLY A 76 9.78 4.75 14.71
C GLY A 76 9.29 6.19 14.60
N GLU A 77 9.70 6.98 15.58
CA GLU A 77 9.75 8.44 15.58
C GLU A 77 8.42 9.20 15.40
N SER A 78 7.89 9.59 16.57
CA SER A 78 7.34 10.92 16.77
C SER A 78 8.33 11.97 16.27
N ASP A 79 8.05 12.56 15.12
CA ASP A 79 8.65 13.84 14.77
C ASP A 79 7.61 14.92 14.95
N GLU A 80 7.95 15.76 15.93
CA GLU A 80 7.46 17.10 16.22
C GLU A 80 7.55 17.98 14.98
N GLU A 81 6.42 18.58 14.58
CA GLU A 81 6.18 20.02 14.38
C GLU A 81 4.78 20.26 13.80
#